data_AF-X8CLX3-F1
#
_entry.id   AF-X8CLX3-F1
#
_cell.length_a   1.000
_cell.length_b   1.000
_cell.length_c   1.000
_cell.angle_alpha   90.00
_cell.angle_beta   90.00
_cell.angle_gamma   90.00
#
_symmetry.space_group_name_H-M   'P 1'
#
loop_
_entity.id
_entity.type
_entity.pdbx_description
1 polymer ?
#
loop_
_entity_poly.entity_id
_entity_poly.type
_entity_poly.pdbx_seq_one_letter_code
_entity_poly.pdbx_strand_id
1 'polypeptide(L)'
;MAISDVDVFAHLTDADIENLAVELDAIRQDVEDSRGERDARYIRRTIAAQRALEVTGRLLLAASSRRSAWWAGTVTLGVAKIVENMEIGHNVMHGQWDWMNDPEIHSSTWEWDMSGSSKHWRYTHNFVHHKYTNILGMDDDVGYGLLRVTRDQRWKRFNIFNLVYNTLLALLFEWGVGLQHVELGKIAKRRMDNDEARSGSTSSWPRPGGRCSRTTWRSPR
;
A
#
# COMPACT_ATOMS: atom_id res chain seq x y z
N MET A 1 -10.04 -0.17 11.96
CA MET A 1 -9.93 0.07 13.40
C MET A 1 -10.43 1.47 13.64
N ALA A 2 -11.52 1.64 14.39
CA ALA A 2 -11.78 2.91 15.06
C ALA A 2 -11.14 2.80 16.45
N ILE A 3 -10.43 3.84 16.89
CA ILE A 3 -9.93 3.94 18.27
C ILE A 3 -11.16 3.94 19.17
N SER A 4 -11.54 2.78 19.71
CA SER A 4 -12.73 2.59 20.54
C SER A 4 -12.51 3.06 21.97
N ASP A 5 -11.25 3.15 22.39
CA ASP A 5 -10.85 3.36 23.78
C ASP A 5 -9.99 4.63 23.90
N VAL A 6 -10.53 5.77 23.41
CA VAL A 6 -9.88 7.09 23.50
C VAL A 6 -9.59 7.45 24.96
N ASP A 7 -10.45 7.01 25.88
CA ASP A 7 -10.34 7.24 27.32
C ASP A 7 -9.03 6.67 27.91
N VAL A 8 -8.45 5.63 27.28
CA VAL A 8 -7.16 5.06 27.69
C VAL A 8 -6.01 6.04 27.44
N PHE A 9 -6.15 6.97 26.49
CA PHE A 9 -5.15 8.00 26.20
C PHE A 9 -5.50 9.36 26.83
N ALA A 10 -6.71 9.52 27.38
CA ALA A 10 -7.20 10.75 27.98
C ALA A 10 -6.59 11.07 29.36
N HIS A 11 -5.69 10.24 29.88
CA HIS A 11 -5.01 10.45 31.15
C HIS A 11 -3.73 11.29 31.04
N LEU A 12 -3.23 11.51 29.81
CA LEU A 12 -2.02 12.32 29.58
C LEU A 12 -2.34 13.80 29.77
N THR A 13 -1.52 14.48 30.56
CA THR A 13 -1.58 15.95 30.69
C THR A 13 -0.86 16.62 29.52
N ASP A 14 -1.12 17.92 29.31
CA ASP A 14 -0.40 18.70 28.30
C ASP A 14 1.13 18.64 28.51
N ALA A 15 1.57 18.59 29.78
CA ALA A 15 2.98 18.45 30.12
C ALA A 15 3.54 17.07 29.74
N ASP A 16 2.76 15.99 29.89
CA ASP A 16 3.18 14.65 29.47
C ASP A 16 3.33 14.57 27.94
N ILE A 17 2.41 15.20 27.21
CA ILE A 17 2.44 15.27 25.75
C ILE A 17 3.66 16.06 25.26
N GLU A 18 3.96 17.20 25.88
CA GLU A 18 5.13 18.01 25.53
C GLU A 18 6.44 17.26 25.84
N ASN A 19 6.53 16.61 27.00
CA ASN A 19 7.70 15.81 27.35
C ASN A 19 7.89 14.65 26.36
N LEU A 20 6.82 13.97 25.97
CA LEU A 20 6.88 12.92 24.95
C LEU A 20 7.39 13.46 23.60
N ALA A 21 6.96 14.66 23.20
CA ALA A 21 7.47 15.28 21.97
C ALA A 21 8.97 15.55 22.06
N VAL A 22 9.45 16.09 23.18
CA VAL A 22 10.89 16.33 23.43
C VAL A 22 11.69 15.02 23.38
N GLU A 23 11.18 13.95 24.00
CA GLU A 23 11.83 12.64 24.00
C GLU A 23 11.89 12.04 22.59
N LEU A 24 10.81 12.14 21.81
CA LEU A 24 10.78 11.66 20.43
C LEU A 24 11.71 12.46 19.52
N ASP A 25 11.79 13.77 19.69
CA ASP A 25 12.73 14.62 18.96
C ASP A 25 14.18 14.33 19.32
N ALA A 26 14.47 14.04 20.60
CA ALA A 26 15.81 13.60 21.02
C ALA A 26 16.21 12.29 20.34
N ILE A 27 15.31 11.29 20.28
CA ILE A 27 15.55 10.03 19.56
C ILE A 27 15.76 10.29 18.07
N ARG A 28 14.95 11.16 17.44
CA ARG A 28 15.11 11.53 16.04
C ARG A 28 16.49 12.13 15.79
N GLN A 29 16.90 13.09 16.62
CA GLN A 29 18.20 13.75 16.53
C GLN A 29 19.35 12.75 16.68
N ASP A 30 19.30 11.87 17.68
CA ASP A 30 20.33 10.84 17.89
C ASP A 30 20.46 9.92 16.66
N VAL A 31 19.34 9.53 16.05
CA VAL A 31 19.34 8.72 14.83
C VAL A 31 19.90 9.51 13.65
N GLU A 32 19.48 10.76 13.45
CA GLU A 32 19.98 11.63 12.38
C GLU A 32 21.49 11.87 12.50
N ASP A 33 21.99 12.14 13.70
CA ASP A 33 23.41 12.37 13.99
C ASP A 33 24.26 11.09 13.85
N SER A 34 23.67 9.92 14.07
CA SER A 34 24.35 8.63 13.90
C SER A 34 24.57 8.26 12.43
N ARG A 35 23.77 8.82 11.51
CA ARG A 35 23.85 8.51 10.07
C ARG A 35 25.10 9.13 9.48
N GLY A 36 25.70 8.43 8.53
CA GLY A 36 26.76 9.03 7.73
C GLY A 36 27.42 8.08 6.76
N GLU A 37 28.72 8.27 6.61
CA GLU A 37 29.51 7.62 5.56
C GLU A 37 29.47 6.07 5.64
N ARG A 38 29.26 5.48 6.83
CA ARG A 38 29.07 4.03 6.97
C ARG A 38 27.80 3.56 6.23
N ASP A 39 26.70 4.28 6.40
CA ASP A 39 25.40 3.94 5.83
C ASP A 39 25.37 4.24 4.33
N ALA A 40 25.98 5.35 3.92
CA ALA A 40 26.16 5.67 2.49
C ALA A 40 26.96 4.58 1.76
N ARG A 41 28.04 4.06 2.38
CA ARG A 41 28.76 2.91 1.83
C ARG A 41 27.95 1.63 1.83
N TYR A 42 27.11 1.41 2.84
CA TYR A 42 26.23 0.26 2.90
C TYR A 42 25.32 0.22 1.68
N ILE A 43 24.52 1.26 1.45
CA ILE A 43 23.55 1.27 0.34
C ILE A 43 24.23 1.16 -1.03
N ARG A 44 25.34 1.88 -1.24
CA ARG A 44 26.13 1.79 -2.49
C ARG A 44 26.67 0.39 -2.74
N ARG A 45 27.16 -0.29 -1.70
CA ARG A 45 27.63 -1.69 -1.79
C ARG A 45 26.48 -2.66 -2.00
N THR A 46 25.34 -2.44 -1.36
CA THR A 46 24.14 -3.26 -1.54
C THR A 46 23.64 -3.17 -2.99
N ILE A 47 23.60 -1.97 -3.57
CA ILE A 47 23.29 -1.76 -5.00
C ILE A 47 24.30 -2.50 -5.88
N ALA A 48 25.60 -2.32 -5.65
CA ALA A 48 26.63 -3.00 -6.46
C ALA A 48 26.52 -4.54 -6.37
N ALA A 49 26.29 -5.08 -5.16
CA ALA A 49 26.12 -6.51 -4.95
C ALA A 49 24.84 -7.04 -5.63
N GLN A 50 23.73 -6.31 -5.53
CA GLN A 50 22.48 -6.65 -6.21
C GLN A 50 22.67 -6.72 -7.73
N ARG A 51 23.32 -5.72 -8.34
CA ARG A 51 23.59 -5.70 -9.79
C ARG A 51 24.53 -6.84 -10.21
N ALA A 52 25.53 -7.16 -9.39
CA ALA A 52 26.41 -8.29 -9.64
C ALA A 52 25.66 -9.63 -9.58
N LEU A 53 24.75 -9.81 -8.61
CA LEU A 53 23.87 -10.98 -8.52
C LEU A 53 22.95 -11.07 -9.74
N GLU A 54 22.37 -9.95 -10.17
CA GLU A 54 21.50 -9.91 -11.34
C GLU A 54 22.23 -10.38 -12.61
N VAL A 55 23.40 -9.80 -12.90
CA VAL A 55 24.22 -10.18 -14.06
C VAL A 55 24.65 -11.65 -13.96
N THR A 56 25.14 -12.07 -12.79
CA THR A 56 25.58 -13.46 -12.57
C THR A 56 24.44 -14.45 -12.76
N GLY A 57 23.25 -14.16 -12.21
CA GLY A 57 22.06 -14.99 -12.37
C GLY A 57 21.65 -15.13 -13.83
N ARG A 58 21.66 -14.04 -14.60
CA ARG A 58 21.38 -14.06 -16.05
C ARG A 58 22.40 -14.90 -16.83
N LEU A 59 23.70 -14.77 -16.50
CA LEU A 59 24.77 -15.55 -17.13
C LEU A 59 24.63 -17.06 -16.82
N LEU A 60 24.29 -17.41 -15.57
CA LEU A 60 24.03 -18.81 -15.19
C LEU A 60 22.84 -19.39 -15.98
N LEU A 61 21.79 -18.60 -16.19
CA LEU A 61 20.64 -19.02 -17.01
C LEU A 61 20.96 -19.17 -18.49
N ALA A 62 21.99 -18.50 -19.02
CA ALA A 62 22.46 -18.77 -20.38
C ALA A 62 22.99 -20.22 -20.53
N ALA A 63 23.42 -20.86 -19.43
CA ALA A 63 23.81 -22.27 -19.36
C ALA A 63 22.70 -23.21 -18.83
N SER A 64 21.43 -22.77 -18.87
CA SER A 64 20.27 -23.46 -18.28
C SER A 64 19.95 -24.84 -18.85
N SER A 65 20.60 -25.27 -19.94
CA SER A 65 20.54 -26.65 -20.41
C SER A 65 20.97 -27.65 -19.32
N ARG A 66 21.81 -27.21 -18.38
CA ARG A 66 22.12 -27.96 -17.16
C ARG A 66 21.13 -27.56 -16.06
N ARG A 67 20.41 -28.56 -15.51
CA ARG A 67 19.44 -28.34 -14.43
C ARG A 67 20.02 -27.61 -13.21
N SER A 68 21.28 -27.88 -12.86
CA SER A 68 21.97 -27.19 -11.76
C SER A 68 22.22 -25.71 -12.07
N ALA A 69 22.62 -25.37 -13.30
CA ALA A 69 22.79 -23.99 -13.71
C ALA A 69 21.46 -23.24 -13.79
N TRP A 70 20.39 -23.91 -14.23
CA TRP A 70 19.03 -23.36 -14.20
C TRP A 70 18.58 -23.02 -12.77
N TRP A 71 18.71 -23.95 -11.83
CA TRP A 71 18.36 -23.71 -10.43
C TRP A 71 19.22 -22.60 -9.82
N ALA A 72 20.55 -22.68 -10.00
CA ALA A 72 21.47 -21.67 -9.47
C ALA A 72 21.17 -20.27 -10.01
N GLY A 73 20.96 -20.13 -11.33
CA GLY A 73 20.59 -18.87 -11.95
C GLY A 73 19.25 -18.34 -11.46
N THR A 74 18.24 -19.20 -11.37
CA THR A 74 16.88 -18.85 -10.88
C THR A 74 16.92 -18.35 -9.45
N VAL A 75 17.59 -19.07 -8.54
CA VAL A 75 17.72 -18.67 -7.12
C VAL A 75 18.52 -17.37 -7.02
N THR A 76 19.62 -17.23 -7.78
CA THR A 76 20.44 -16.01 -7.77
C THR A 76 19.63 -14.79 -8.20
N LEU A 77 18.83 -14.91 -9.26
CA LEU A 77 17.92 -13.83 -9.69
C LEU A 77 16.81 -13.55 -8.69
N GLY A 78 16.26 -14.59 -8.05
CA GLY A 78 15.28 -14.42 -6.98
C GLY A 78 15.85 -13.59 -5.82
N VAL A 79 17.07 -13.88 -5.38
CA VAL A 79 17.76 -13.09 -4.35
C VAL A 79 18.02 -11.66 -4.85
N ALA A 80 18.52 -11.49 -6.08
CA ALA A 80 18.76 -10.17 -6.66
C ALA A 80 17.48 -9.33 -6.71
N LYS A 81 16.34 -9.93 -7.06
CA LYS A 81 15.02 -9.27 -7.09
C LYS A 81 14.57 -8.87 -5.69
N ILE A 82 14.70 -9.74 -4.69
CA ILE A 82 14.32 -9.42 -3.30
C ILE A 82 15.15 -8.24 -2.76
N VAL A 83 16.47 -8.27 -2.97
CA VAL A 83 17.36 -7.18 -2.54
C VAL A 83 17.03 -5.88 -3.26
N GLU A 84 16.80 -5.93 -4.58
CA GLU A 84 16.37 -4.73 -5.32
C GLU A 84 15.07 -4.20 -4.71
N ASN A 85 14.08 -5.05 -4.53
CA ASN A 85 12.72 -4.58 -4.29
C ASN A 85 12.49 -4.11 -2.85
N MET A 86 12.96 -4.90 -1.87
CA MET A 86 12.66 -4.68 -0.44
C MET A 86 13.77 -3.94 0.30
N GLU A 87 15.04 -4.18 -0.05
CA GLU A 87 16.17 -3.54 0.64
C GLU A 87 16.54 -2.20 0.01
N ILE A 88 16.51 -2.10 -1.33
CA ILE A 88 16.90 -0.89 -2.05
C ILE A 88 15.67 -0.05 -2.41
N GLY A 89 14.88 -0.49 -3.38
CA GLY A 89 13.82 0.29 -4.02
C GLY A 89 12.75 0.78 -3.05
N HIS A 90 12.19 -0.11 -2.24
CA HIS A 90 11.24 0.25 -1.19
C HIS A 90 11.80 1.34 -0.26
N ASN A 91 12.97 1.12 0.32
CA ASN A 91 13.59 2.04 1.28
C ASN A 91 13.98 3.38 0.65
N VAL A 92 14.55 3.38 -0.56
CA VAL A 92 14.88 4.61 -1.29
C VAL A 92 13.62 5.40 -1.61
N MET A 93 12.57 4.76 -2.13
CA MET A 93 11.31 5.44 -2.44
C MET A 93 10.54 5.91 -1.19
N HIS A 94 10.80 5.31 -0.02
CA HIS A 94 10.32 5.81 1.27
C HIS A 94 11.13 7.00 1.82
N GLY A 95 12.19 7.43 1.13
CA GLY A 95 13.01 8.58 1.52
C GLY A 95 14.05 8.27 2.59
N GLN A 96 14.32 6.99 2.89
CA GLN A 96 15.30 6.59 3.89
C GLN A 96 16.70 7.18 3.64
N TRP A 97 17.03 7.43 2.38
CA TRP A 97 18.37 7.84 1.92
C TRP A 97 18.45 9.29 1.44
N ASP A 98 17.35 10.05 1.48
CA ASP A 98 17.28 11.42 0.93
C ASP A 98 18.25 12.39 1.62
N TRP A 99 18.60 12.13 2.89
CA TRP A 99 19.60 12.89 3.64
C TRP A 99 20.99 12.91 2.99
N MET A 100 21.31 11.92 2.13
CA MET A 100 22.57 11.89 1.39
C MET A 100 22.64 12.95 0.29
N ASN A 101 21.49 13.50 -0.12
CA ASN A 101 21.35 14.39 -1.28
C ASN A 101 22.04 13.84 -2.55
N ASP A 102 21.98 12.52 -2.71
CA ASP A 102 22.56 11.79 -3.84
C ASP A 102 21.53 11.79 -4.99
N PRO A 103 21.86 12.27 -6.20
CA PRO A 103 20.86 12.45 -7.26
C PRO A 103 20.30 11.13 -7.80
N GLU A 104 21.05 10.03 -7.67
CA GLU A 104 20.59 8.70 -8.07
C GLU A 104 19.81 8.05 -6.94
N ILE A 105 20.35 8.06 -5.71
CA ILE A 105 19.74 7.39 -4.55
C ILE A 105 18.81 8.35 -3.80
N HIS A 106 17.69 8.72 -4.44
CA HIS A 106 16.72 9.64 -3.89
C HIS A 106 15.27 9.21 -4.19
N SER A 107 14.35 9.41 -3.25
CA SER A 107 12.94 9.04 -3.38
C SER A 107 12.23 9.68 -4.57
N SER A 108 12.74 10.82 -5.04
CA SER A 108 12.15 11.59 -6.13
C SER A 108 12.54 11.05 -7.52
N THR A 109 13.71 10.42 -7.65
CA THR A 109 14.35 10.02 -8.91
C THR A 109 14.49 8.52 -9.08
N TRP A 110 14.54 7.74 -7.99
CA TRP A 110 14.71 6.29 -8.08
C TRP A 110 13.51 5.61 -8.75
N GLU A 111 13.79 4.82 -9.78
CA GLU A 111 12.84 3.88 -10.36
C GLU A 111 13.30 2.46 -10.03
N TRP A 112 12.47 1.76 -9.28
CA TRP A 112 12.69 0.36 -8.93
C TRP A 112 12.34 -0.61 -10.06
N ASP A 113 12.85 -1.83 -9.97
CA ASP A 113 12.41 -2.94 -10.80
C ASP A 113 11.09 -3.50 -10.24
N MET A 114 9.95 -2.88 -10.59
CA MET A 114 8.61 -3.41 -10.31
C MET A 114 7.64 -3.10 -11.46
N SER A 115 6.56 -3.86 -11.59
CA SER A 115 5.50 -3.59 -12.56
C SER A 115 4.77 -2.24 -12.40
N GLY A 116 4.76 -1.66 -11.19
CA GLY A 116 4.21 -0.34 -10.91
C GLY A 116 5.28 0.77 -10.90
N SER A 117 4.99 1.95 -11.45
CA SER A 117 5.94 3.08 -11.46
C SER A 117 6.17 3.69 -10.06
N SER A 118 7.36 4.26 -9.81
CA SER A 118 7.66 4.96 -8.55
C SER A 118 6.67 6.10 -8.25
N LYS A 119 6.18 6.79 -9.29
CA LYS A 119 5.23 7.90 -9.16
C LYS A 119 3.90 7.41 -8.60
N HIS A 120 3.44 6.25 -9.06
CA HIS A 120 2.22 5.65 -8.53
C HIS A 120 2.40 5.23 -7.07
N TRP A 121 3.50 4.52 -6.78
CA TRP A 121 3.84 4.09 -5.42
C TRP A 121 3.88 5.25 -4.42
N ARG A 122 4.52 6.38 -4.79
CA ARG A 122 4.54 7.60 -3.98
C ARG A 122 3.15 8.14 -3.66
N TYR A 123 2.17 7.96 -4.55
CA TYR A 123 0.81 8.39 -4.29
C TYR A 123 0.02 7.35 -3.49
N THR A 124 -0.08 6.11 -3.96
CA THR A 124 -0.93 5.09 -3.32
C THR A 124 -0.36 4.61 -2.01
N HIS A 125 0.92 4.26 -1.99
CA HIS A 125 1.54 3.74 -0.79
C HIS A 125 2.02 4.88 0.12
N ASN A 126 2.93 5.75 -0.34
CA ASN A 126 3.52 6.76 0.55
C ASN A 126 2.51 7.82 1.03
N PHE A 127 1.60 8.27 0.17
CA PHE A 127 0.60 9.26 0.58
C PHE A 127 -0.68 8.60 1.10
N VAL A 128 -1.38 7.80 0.28
CA VAL A 128 -2.70 7.29 0.69
C VAL A 128 -2.57 6.29 1.84
N HIS A 129 -1.76 5.24 1.69
CA HIS A 129 -1.60 4.23 2.73
C HIS A 129 -1.00 4.82 4.01
N HIS A 130 0.17 5.47 3.98
CA HIS A 130 0.78 5.98 5.23
C HIS A 130 0.02 7.14 5.89
N LYS A 131 -0.71 7.98 5.14
CA LYS A 131 -1.52 9.07 5.74
C LYS A 131 -2.86 8.58 6.29
N TYR A 132 -3.52 7.65 5.60
CA TYR A 132 -4.84 7.14 5.96
C TYR A 132 -4.78 5.67 6.42
N THR A 133 -3.64 5.27 6.98
CA THR A 133 -3.35 3.89 7.35
C THR A 133 -4.50 3.26 8.13
N ASN A 134 -4.95 2.08 7.70
CA ASN A 134 -6.01 1.31 8.36
C ASN A 134 -7.41 1.96 8.37
N ILE A 135 -7.62 3.04 7.61
CA ILE A 135 -8.94 3.68 7.45
C ILE A 135 -9.68 3.02 6.28
N LEU A 136 -10.75 2.29 6.61
CA LEU A 136 -11.56 1.59 5.61
C LEU A 136 -12.13 2.54 4.56
N GLY A 137 -11.99 2.16 3.28
CA GLY A 137 -12.47 2.94 2.14
C GLY A 137 -11.56 4.10 1.73
N MET A 138 -10.47 4.34 2.47
CA MET A 138 -9.41 5.30 2.14
C MET A 138 -8.10 4.57 1.84
N ASP A 139 -7.73 3.61 2.67
CA ASP A 139 -6.54 2.78 2.52
C ASP A 139 -6.89 1.45 1.84
N ASP A 140 -6.58 1.36 0.55
CA ASP A 140 -6.81 0.16 -0.25
C ASP A 140 -5.88 -1.00 0.16
N ASP A 141 -4.73 -0.73 0.82
CA ASP A 141 -3.83 -1.78 1.29
C ASP A 141 -4.44 -2.55 2.48
N VAL A 142 -5.57 -2.09 3.06
CA VAL A 142 -6.41 -2.85 4.00
C VAL A 142 -7.16 -3.95 3.26
N GLY A 143 -6.44 -5.03 3.00
CA GLY A 143 -6.97 -6.24 2.37
C GLY A 143 -7.14 -6.13 0.86
N TYR A 144 -6.65 -5.07 0.19
CA TYR A 144 -6.66 -4.92 -1.27
C TYR A 144 -8.07 -5.06 -1.89
N GLY A 145 -9.11 -4.71 -1.12
CA GLY A 145 -10.52 -4.91 -1.49
C GLY A 145 -10.98 -6.36 -1.63
N LEU A 146 -10.08 -7.33 -1.50
CA LEU A 146 -10.31 -8.76 -1.73
C LEU A 146 -10.35 -9.55 -0.42
N LEU A 147 -9.45 -9.22 0.49
CA LEU A 147 -9.28 -9.87 1.78
C LEU A 147 -10.05 -9.12 2.86
N ARG A 148 -10.65 -9.90 3.77
CA ARG A 148 -11.11 -9.37 5.03
C ARG A 148 -9.99 -9.48 6.06
N VAL A 149 -9.43 -8.34 6.47
CA VAL A 149 -8.30 -8.30 7.43
C VAL A 149 -8.66 -7.65 8.77
N THR A 150 -9.81 -7.00 8.86
CA THR A 150 -10.26 -6.33 10.09
C THR A 150 -11.69 -6.71 10.47
N ARG A 151 -12.03 -6.49 11.75
CA ARG A 151 -13.38 -6.75 12.29
C ARG A 151 -14.42 -5.76 11.78
N ASP A 152 -13.98 -4.55 11.46
CA ASP A 152 -14.82 -3.44 11.00
C ASP A 152 -15.41 -3.70 9.59
N GLN A 153 -14.82 -4.64 8.84
CA GLN A 153 -15.42 -5.16 7.62
C GLN A 153 -16.41 -6.27 7.99
N ARG A 154 -17.70 -6.12 7.61
CA ARG A 154 -18.70 -7.17 7.81
C ARG A 154 -18.30 -8.41 7.01
N TRP A 155 -18.32 -9.57 7.68
CA TRP A 155 -18.03 -10.84 7.05
C TRP A 155 -19.07 -11.19 5.97
N LYS A 156 -18.61 -11.73 4.84
CA LYS A 156 -19.41 -12.25 3.73
C LYS A 156 -18.95 -13.67 3.39
N ARG A 157 -19.83 -14.49 2.80
CA ARG A 157 -19.50 -15.88 2.41
C ARG A 157 -18.27 -16.00 1.53
N PHE A 158 -18.02 -15.00 0.67
CA PHE A 158 -16.81 -14.89 -0.16
C PHE A 158 -15.51 -14.94 0.66
N ASN A 159 -15.51 -14.45 1.91
CA ASN A 159 -14.32 -14.44 2.77
C ASN A 159 -13.88 -15.83 3.24
N ILE A 160 -14.63 -16.91 2.98
CA ILE A 160 -14.14 -18.29 3.19
C ILE A 160 -12.88 -18.55 2.36
N PHE A 161 -12.78 -17.91 1.19
CA PHE A 161 -11.64 -18.04 0.29
C PHE A 161 -10.49 -17.06 0.60
N ASN A 162 -10.50 -16.35 1.73
CA ASN A 162 -9.43 -15.42 2.13
C ASN A 162 -8.04 -16.05 1.99
N LEU A 163 -7.87 -17.32 2.41
CA LEU A 163 -6.59 -18.02 2.31
C LEU A 163 -6.15 -18.19 0.84
N VAL A 164 -7.07 -18.58 -0.04
CA VAL A 164 -6.78 -18.75 -1.47
C VAL A 164 -6.41 -17.41 -2.09
N TYR A 165 -7.20 -16.36 -1.83
CA TYR A 165 -6.93 -15.02 -2.32
C TYR A 165 -5.60 -14.46 -1.81
N ASN A 166 -5.27 -14.68 -0.55
CA ASN A 166 -4.01 -14.23 0.04
C ASN A 166 -2.81 -14.96 -0.59
N THR A 167 -2.94 -16.26 -0.85
CA THR A 167 -1.90 -17.02 -1.55
C THR A 167 -1.69 -16.52 -2.98
N LEU A 168 -2.78 -16.25 -3.72
CA LEU A 168 -2.70 -15.69 -5.07
C LEU A 168 -2.09 -14.29 -5.05
N LEU A 169 -2.48 -13.44 -4.08
CA LEU A 169 -1.91 -12.12 -3.92
C LEU A 169 -0.42 -12.19 -3.60
N ALA A 170 0.02 -13.11 -2.74
CA ALA A 170 1.44 -13.29 -2.42
C ALA A 170 2.26 -13.72 -3.64
N LEU A 171 1.74 -14.64 -4.46
CA LEU A 171 2.41 -15.11 -5.68
C LEU A 171 2.42 -14.05 -6.79
N LEU A 172 1.39 -13.20 -6.83
CA LEU A 172 1.18 -12.21 -7.89
C LEU A 172 1.33 -10.76 -7.41
N PHE A 173 1.99 -10.55 -6.27
CA PHE A 173 1.97 -9.26 -5.56
C PHE A 173 2.43 -8.10 -6.44
N GLU A 174 3.57 -8.28 -7.12
CA GLU A 174 4.14 -7.27 -8.00
C GLU A 174 3.16 -6.85 -9.10
N TRP A 175 2.42 -7.78 -9.71
CA TRP A 175 1.38 -7.46 -10.69
C TRP A 175 0.15 -6.82 -10.05
N GLY A 176 -0.19 -7.22 -8.82
CA GLY A 176 -1.25 -6.57 -8.03
C GLY A 176 -0.98 -5.09 -7.82
N VAL A 177 0.25 -4.74 -7.42
CA VAL A 177 0.70 -3.34 -7.25
C VAL A 177 0.61 -2.56 -8.56
N GLY A 178 1.01 -3.16 -9.68
CA GLY A 178 0.88 -2.52 -11.01
C GLY A 178 -0.57 -2.30 -11.44
N LEU A 179 -1.48 -3.21 -11.06
CA LEU A 179 -2.90 -3.14 -11.41
C LEU A 179 -3.73 -2.22 -10.50
N GLN A 180 -3.28 -1.92 -9.26
CA GLN A 180 -4.01 -1.02 -8.35
C GLN A 180 -4.31 0.35 -8.97
N HIS A 181 -3.45 0.87 -9.84
CA HIS A 181 -3.71 2.13 -10.53
C HIS A 181 -4.76 2.03 -11.63
N VAL A 182 -4.87 0.86 -12.25
CA VAL A 182 -5.91 0.62 -13.24
C VAL A 182 -7.19 0.52 -12.42
N GLU A 183 -8.00 1.58 -12.47
CA GLU A 183 -9.27 1.78 -11.77
C GLU A 183 -10.34 0.70 -12.10
N LEU A 184 -9.96 -0.53 -12.44
CA LEU A 184 -10.80 -1.70 -12.67
C LEU A 184 -11.77 -1.90 -11.51
N GLY A 185 -11.32 -1.68 -10.27
CA GLY A 185 -12.16 -1.75 -9.07
C GLY A 185 -13.26 -0.68 -9.07
N LYS A 186 -12.95 0.58 -9.40
CA LYS A 186 -13.94 1.66 -9.48
C LYS A 186 -14.85 1.52 -10.70
N ILE A 187 -14.34 1.00 -11.82
CA ILE A 187 -15.14 0.70 -13.02
C ILE A 187 -16.10 -0.45 -12.75
N ALA A 188 -15.65 -1.53 -12.11
CA ALA A 188 -16.48 -2.67 -11.75
C ALA A 188 -17.53 -2.30 -10.70
N LYS A 189 -17.13 -1.59 -9.64
CA LYS A 189 -18.06 -1.09 -8.61
C LYS A 189 -19.09 -0.13 -9.19
N ARG A 190 -18.68 0.83 -10.02
CA ARG A 190 -19.61 1.73 -10.73
C ARG A 190 -20.55 0.97 -11.66
N ARG A 191 -20.09 -0.11 -12.29
CA ARG A 191 -20.94 -0.97 -13.13
C ARG A 191 -21.95 -1.74 -12.29
N MET A 192 -21.54 -2.31 -11.15
CA MET A 192 -22.41 -2.99 -10.20
C MET A 192 -23.45 -2.04 -9.58
N ASP A 193 -23.03 -0.85 -9.13
CA ASP A 193 -23.94 0.18 -8.59
C ASP A 193 -24.95 0.64 -9.66
N ASN A 194 -24.51 0.78 -10.92
CA ASN A 194 -25.40 1.10 -12.04
C ASN A 194 -26.38 -0.04 -12.37
N ASP A 195 -25.93 -1.30 -12.30
CA ASP A 195 -26.77 -2.47 -12.55
C ASP A 195 -27.79 -2.67 -11.41
N GLU A 196 -27.40 -2.44 -10.16
CA GLU A 196 -28.29 -2.39 -8.99
C GLU A 196 -29.31 -1.25 -9.12
N ALA A 197 -28.88 -0.03 -9.48
CA ALA A 197 -29.79 1.09 -9.70
C ALA A 197 -30.79 0.84 -10.85
N ARG A 198 -30.34 0.19 -11.93
CA ARG A 198 -31.21 -0.24 -13.04
C ARG A 198 -32.20 -1.32 -12.60
N SER A 199 -31.76 -2.28 -11.78
CA SER A 199 -32.63 -3.33 -11.23
C SER A 199 -33.60 -2.84 -10.16
N GLY A 200 -33.26 -1.77 -9.42
CA GLY A 200 -34.14 -1.11 -8.46
C GLY A 200 -35.18 -0.19 -9.11
N SER A 201 -34.90 0.31 -10.32
CA SER A 201 -35.83 1.16 -11.08
C SER A 201 -37.03 0.40 -11.69
N THR A 202 -36.97 -0.93 -11.76
CA THR A 202 -38.07 -1.76 -12.30
C THR A 202 -39.11 -2.17 -11.25
N SER A 203 -38.94 -1.82 -9.97
CA SER A 203 -39.91 -2.14 -8.90
C SER A 203 -40.32 -0.93 -8.06
N SER A 204 -40.86 0.12 -8.67
CA SER A 204 -41.82 1.04 -8.01
C SER A 204 -42.29 2.14 -8.96
N TRP A 205 -43.28 1.82 -9.79
CA TRP A 205 -44.18 2.85 -10.33
C TRP A 205 -45.48 2.80 -9.53
N PRO A 206 -45.79 3.80 -8.68
CA PRO A 206 -47.12 3.93 -8.12
C PRO A 206 -48.07 4.35 -9.24
N ARG A 207 -49.19 3.63 -9.40
CA ARG A 207 -50.28 3.99 -10.32
C ARG A 207 -50.84 5.37 -9.97
N PRO A 208 -51.22 6.20 -10.95
CA PRO A 208 -51.74 7.54 -10.69
C PRO A 208 -53.18 7.43 -10.18
N GLY A 209 -53.39 7.71 -8.90
CA GLY A 209 -54.72 7.67 -8.29
C GLY A 209 -54.68 7.91 -6.79
N GLY A 210 -54.44 9.16 -6.37
CA GLY A 210 -54.44 9.54 -4.96
C GLY A 210 -54.46 11.06 -4.80
N ARG A 211 -55.58 11.56 -4.30
CA ARG A 211 -56.01 12.97 -4.24
C ARG A 211 -55.03 13.84 -3.41
N CYS A 212 -54.64 14.98 -3.97
CA CYS A 212 -53.80 15.99 -3.32
C CYS A 212 -54.65 16.79 -2.30
N SER A 213 -54.39 16.63 -1.00
CA SER A 213 -54.87 17.56 0.03
C SER A 213 -53.74 18.49 0.44
N ARG A 214 -53.86 19.77 0.08
CA ARG A 214 -53.03 20.86 0.60
C ARG A 214 -53.27 21.00 2.10
N THR A 215 -52.21 20.97 2.88
CA THR A 215 -52.24 21.49 4.25
C THR A 215 -51.07 22.45 4.42
N THR A 216 -51.43 23.66 4.82
CA THR A 216 -50.60 24.86 4.93
C THR A 216 -49.56 24.75 6.06
N TRP A 217 -48.31 25.07 5.75
CA TRP A 217 -47.27 25.32 6.76
C TRP A 217 -47.41 26.74 7.33
N ARG A 218 -47.60 26.85 8.64
CA ARG A 218 -47.33 28.08 9.42
C ARG A 218 -46.05 27.86 10.22
N SER A 219 -45.10 28.80 10.12
CA SER A 219 -43.90 28.86 10.95
C SER A 219 -44.24 29.47 12.32
N PRO A 220 -43.67 28.97 13.44
CA PRO A 220 -43.53 29.75 14.65
C PRO A 220 -42.20 30.53 14.65
N ARG A 221 -42.25 31.72 15.23
CA ARG A 221 -41.08 32.54 15.60
C ARG A 221 -40.38 31.94 16.82
#